data_AF-A0A7X1TJ66-F1
#
_entry.id   AF-A0A7X1TJ66-F1
#
_cell.length_a   1.000
_cell.length_b   1.000
_cell.length_c   1.000
_cell.angle_alpha   90.00
_cell.angle_beta   90.00
_cell.angle_gamma   90.00
#
_symmetry.space_group_name_H-M   'P 1'
#
loop_
_entity.id
_entity.type
_entity.pdbx_description
1 polymer ?
#
loop_
_entity_poly.entity_id
_entity_poly.type
_entity_poly.pdbx_seq_one_letter_code
_entity_poly.pdbx_strand_id
1 'polypeptide(L)'
;MEAYQYECANAEIEELARVISDLFPEQTQFIERPDDNGVPQIVVHWVAMRFGSTARRMVLTVAITPAALARYRAMPPRLRGRSFAVLRAYVEATLGSLEEEYAAGKSVPREVTVELDDEFA
;
A
#
# COMPACT_ATOMS: atom_id res chain seq x y z
N MET A 1 14.75 8.03 -16.06
CA MET A 1 14.14 7.73 -14.75
C MET A 1 12.78 7.17 -15.07
N GLU A 2 12.61 5.87 -14.90
CA GLU A 2 11.34 5.21 -15.24
C GLU A 2 10.36 5.47 -14.08
N ALA A 3 9.32 6.24 -14.36
CA ALA A 3 8.39 6.72 -13.36
C ALA A 3 7.52 5.58 -12.79
N TYR A 4 7.06 5.73 -11.55
CA TYR A 4 5.98 4.94 -10.98
C TYR A 4 4.78 4.88 -11.94
N GLN A 5 4.12 3.73 -12.01
CA GLN A 5 2.93 3.53 -12.84
C GLN A 5 1.69 3.50 -11.96
N TYR A 6 0.69 4.31 -12.30
CA TYR A 6 -0.57 4.39 -11.58
C TYR A 6 -1.70 3.99 -12.53
N GLU A 7 -2.42 2.92 -12.16
CA GLU A 7 -3.57 2.38 -12.88
C GLU A 7 -4.79 2.45 -11.95
N CYS A 8 -5.18 3.67 -11.60
CA CYS A 8 -6.32 3.95 -10.72
C CYS A 8 -7.43 4.63 -11.54
N ALA A 9 -8.66 4.11 -11.45
CA ALA A 9 -9.82 4.73 -12.08
C ALA A 9 -10.35 5.91 -11.25
N ASN A 10 -10.11 5.87 -9.94
CA ASN A 10 -10.52 6.87 -8.97
C ASN A 10 -9.31 7.71 -8.51
N ALA A 11 -9.39 9.03 -8.74
CA ALA A 11 -8.34 9.98 -8.34
C ALA A 11 -8.05 9.98 -6.83
N GLU A 12 -9.04 9.64 -6.00
CA GLU A 12 -8.86 9.48 -4.55
C GLU A 12 -7.94 8.31 -4.22
N ILE A 13 -8.13 7.17 -4.90
CA ILE A 13 -7.31 5.99 -4.70
C ILE A 13 -5.90 6.23 -5.25
N GLU A 14 -5.80 6.95 -6.37
CA GLU A 14 -4.50 7.39 -6.89
C GLU A 14 -3.75 8.30 -5.90
N GLU A 15 -4.43 9.25 -5.25
CA GLU A 15 -3.84 10.12 -4.23
C GLU A 15 -3.26 9.29 -3.08
N LEU A 16 -4.02 8.32 -2.57
CA LEU A 16 -3.57 7.40 -1.52
C LEU A 16 -2.38 6.54 -1.98
N ALA A 17 -2.38 6.07 -3.23
CA ALA A 17 -1.24 5.34 -3.79
C ALA A 17 0.02 6.21 -3.87
N ARG A 18 -0.12 7.48 -4.24
CA ARG A 18 1.00 8.44 -4.30
C ARG A 18 1.63 8.68 -2.93
N VAL A 19 0.83 8.72 -1.85
CA VAL A 19 1.30 8.91 -0.46
C VAL A 19 2.33 7.87 -0.02
N ILE A 20 2.23 6.65 -0.54
CA ILE A 20 3.12 5.53 -0.19
C ILE A 20 4.14 5.18 -1.28
N SER A 21 4.13 5.90 -2.40
CA SER A 21 4.88 5.49 -3.60
C SER A 21 6.39 5.45 -3.39
N ASP A 22 6.93 6.38 -2.61
CA ASP A 22 8.34 6.51 -2.27
C ASP A 22 8.85 5.43 -1.31
N LEU A 23 7.96 4.60 -0.74
CA LEU A 23 8.34 3.42 0.04
C LEU A 23 8.79 2.24 -0.83
N PHE A 24 8.53 2.33 -2.13
CA PHE A 24 8.78 1.29 -3.11
C PHE A 24 9.87 1.73 -4.10
N PRO A 25 10.58 0.79 -4.74
CA PRO A 25 11.54 1.15 -5.78
C PRO A 25 10.86 1.81 -6.98
N GLU A 26 11.65 2.52 -7.80
CA GLU A 26 11.22 2.99 -9.12
C GLU A 26 10.66 1.82 -9.96
N GLN A 27 9.79 2.13 -10.93
CA GLN A 27 9.04 1.15 -11.75
C GLN A 27 7.98 0.32 -11.00
N THR A 28 7.66 0.66 -9.75
CA THR A 28 6.53 0.04 -9.04
C THR A 28 5.20 0.41 -9.68
N GLN A 29 4.30 -0.57 -9.77
CA GLN A 29 2.94 -0.39 -10.27
C GLN A 29 1.95 -0.31 -9.11
N PHE A 30 1.07 0.69 -9.14
CA PHE A 30 -0.01 0.90 -8.19
C PHE A 30 -1.33 0.78 -8.95
N ILE A 31 -2.11 -0.27 -8.66
CA ILE A 31 -3.31 -0.62 -9.40
C ILE A 31 -4.51 -0.52 -8.46
N GLU A 32 -5.55 0.20 -8.85
CA GLU A 32 -6.84 0.11 -8.18
C GLU A 32 -7.54 -1.18 -8.58
N ARG A 33 -7.92 -2.02 -7.61
CA ARG A 33 -8.69 -3.23 -7.86
C ARG A 33 -9.80 -3.35 -6.81
N PRO A 34 -11.05 -3.63 -7.22
CA PRO A 34 -12.10 -3.94 -6.26
C PRO A 34 -11.84 -5.30 -5.59
N ASP A 35 -12.16 -5.41 -4.32
CA ASP A 35 -12.31 -6.69 -3.63
C ASP A 35 -13.58 -7.44 -4.10
N ASP A 36 -13.83 -8.61 -3.51
CA ASP A 36 -15.00 -9.45 -3.82
C ASP A 36 -16.34 -8.74 -3.55
N ASN A 37 -16.35 -7.70 -2.71
CA ASN A 37 -17.52 -6.90 -2.37
C ASN A 37 -17.60 -5.58 -3.17
N GLY A 38 -16.68 -5.35 -4.11
CA GLY A 38 -16.62 -4.14 -4.91
C GLY A 38 -15.93 -2.95 -4.23
N VAL A 39 -15.30 -3.14 -3.07
CA VAL A 39 -14.60 -2.11 -2.32
C VAL A 39 -13.23 -1.88 -2.96
N PRO A 40 -12.87 -0.65 -3.35
CA PRO A 40 -11.60 -0.40 -4.01
C PRO A 40 -10.42 -0.62 -3.05
N GLN A 41 -9.40 -1.32 -3.54
CA GLN A 41 -8.12 -1.58 -2.88
C GLN A 41 -6.98 -1.04 -3.74
N ILE A 42 -5.83 -0.76 -3.10
CA ILE A 42 -4.59 -0.45 -3.81
C ILE A 42 -3.74 -1.72 -3.85
N VAL A 43 -3.48 -2.25 -5.04
CA VAL A 43 -2.60 -3.39 -5.26
C VAL A 43 -1.26 -2.88 -5.79
N VAL A 44 -0.22 -3.08 -5.01
CA VAL A 44 1.15 -2.65 -5.32
C VAL A 44 1.95 -3.83 -5.81
N HIS A 45 2.42 -3.77 -7.07
CA HIS A 45 3.35 -4.75 -7.63
C HIS A 45 4.76 -4.16 -7.70
N TRP A 46 5.71 -4.76 -6.97
CA TRP A 46 7.10 -4.33 -7.00
C TRP A 46 8.08 -5.48 -7.07
N VAL A 47 9.32 -5.15 -7.43
CA VAL A 47 10.46 -6.06 -7.40
C VAL A 47 11.31 -5.75 -6.16
N ALA A 48 11.27 -6.64 -5.18
CA ALA A 48 12.07 -6.53 -3.98
C ALA A 48 13.49 -7.09 -4.22
N MET A 49 14.47 -6.20 -4.19
CA MET A 49 15.91 -6.56 -4.14
C MET A 49 16.42 -6.73 -2.70
N ARG A 50 15.61 -6.35 -1.70
CA ARG A 50 15.98 -6.35 -0.28
C ARG A 50 15.92 -7.72 0.41
N PHE A 51 15.31 -8.71 -0.25
CA PHE A 51 15.14 -10.08 0.28
C PHE A 51 16.10 -11.11 -0.34
N GLY A 52 17.34 -10.68 -0.66
CA GLY A 52 18.41 -11.54 -1.17
C GLY A 52 19.03 -11.09 -2.49
N SER A 53 19.91 -11.93 -3.05
CA SER A 53 20.64 -11.63 -4.29
C SER A 53 19.82 -11.79 -5.57
N THR A 54 18.60 -12.35 -5.47
CA THR A 54 17.69 -12.55 -6.59
C THR A 54 16.49 -11.62 -6.50
N ALA A 55 16.19 -10.92 -7.59
CA ALA A 55 15.00 -10.11 -7.74
C ALA A 55 13.72 -10.93 -7.45
N ARG A 56 12.89 -10.45 -6.53
CA ARG A 56 11.64 -11.12 -6.15
C ARG A 56 10.44 -10.23 -6.43
N ARG A 57 9.50 -10.72 -7.25
CA ARG A 57 8.21 -10.05 -7.46
C ARG A 57 7.33 -10.24 -6.22
N MET A 58 6.77 -9.15 -5.74
CA MET A 58 5.95 -9.06 -4.53
C MET A 58 4.65 -8.33 -4.84
N VAL A 59 3.62 -8.60 -4.03
CA VAL A 59 2.32 -7.93 -4.07
C VAL A 59 1.94 -7.49 -2.66
N LEU A 60 1.47 -6.24 -2.54
CA LEU A 60 0.96 -5.66 -1.30
C LEU A 60 -0.39 -5.07 -1.61
N THR A 61 -1.40 -5.54 -0.91
CA THR A 61 -2.76 -5.04 -1.04
C THR A 61 -3.08 -4.16 0.16
N VAL A 62 -3.35 -2.87 -0.08
CA VAL A 62 -3.92 -1.99 0.93
C VAL A 62 -5.43 -2.11 0.88
N ALA A 63 -6.01 -2.72 1.92
CA ALA A 63 -7.44 -2.93 2.07
C ALA A 63 -8.00 -1.96 3.12
N ILE A 64 -8.65 -0.89 2.67
CA ILE A 64 -9.34 0.05 3.54
C ILE A 64 -10.76 -0.45 3.76
N THR A 65 -11.17 -0.64 5.01
CA THR A 65 -12.54 -1.07 5.30
C THR A 65 -13.56 -0.06 4.74
N PRO A 66 -14.75 -0.50 4.31
CA PRO A 66 -15.77 0.41 3.77
C PRO A 66 -16.13 1.55 4.71
N ALA A 67 -16.19 1.27 6.02
CA ALA A 67 -16.48 2.27 7.04
C ALA A 67 -15.37 3.31 7.14
N ALA A 68 -14.10 2.89 7.17
CA ALA A 68 -12.96 3.80 7.21
C ALA A 68 -12.87 4.66 5.93
N LEU A 69 -13.11 4.06 4.76
CA LEU A 69 -13.11 4.79 3.50
C LEU A 69 -14.24 5.83 3.45
N ALA A 70 -15.43 5.50 3.97
CA ALA A 70 -16.54 6.45 4.08
C ALA A 70 -16.21 7.62 5.02
N ARG A 71 -15.57 7.36 6.16
CA ARG A 71 -15.13 8.42 7.09
C ARG A 71 -14.06 9.32 6.47
N TYR A 72 -13.08 8.73 5.80
CA TYR A 72 -12.05 9.48 5.05
C TYR A 72 -12.68 10.41 4.00
N ARG A 73 -13.65 9.90 3.23
CA ARG A 73 -14.40 10.68 2.23
C ARG A 73 -15.15 11.85 2.84
N ALA A 74 -15.73 11.66 4.02
CA ALA A 74 -16.44 12.71 4.76
C ALA A 74 -15.51 13.76 5.39
N MET A 75 -14.19 13.50 5.49
CA MET A 75 -13.25 14.47 6.05
C MET A 75 -13.01 15.66 5.11
N PRO A 76 -12.96 16.90 5.65
CA PRO A 76 -12.45 18.05 4.92
C PRO A 76 -11.01 17.77 4.43
N PRO A 77 -10.64 18.15 3.19
CA PRO A 77 -9.31 17.86 2.63
C PRO A 77 -8.14 18.28 3.52
N ARG A 78 -8.26 19.42 4.20
CA ARG A 78 -7.25 19.93 5.15
C ARG A 78 -6.96 19.01 6.36
N LEU A 79 -7.84 18.06 6.66
CA LEU A 79 -7.70 17.11 7.78
C LEU A 79 -7.23 15.72 7.34
N ARG A 80 -7.16 15.44 6.03
CA ARG A 80 -6.77 14.14 5.48
C ARG A 80 -5.30 13.78 5.70
N GLY A 81 -4.46 14.77 6.05
CA GLY A 81 -3.04 14.55 6.36
C GLY A 81 -2.81 13.51 7.45
N ARG A 82 -3.73 13.37 8.42
CA ARG A 82 -3.65 12.29 9.42
C ARG A 82 -3.82 10.91 8.80
N SER A 83 -4.82 10.72 7.93
CA SER A 83 -5.04 9.46 7.22
C SER A 83 -3.85 9.08 6.34
N PHE A 84 -3.20 10.07 5.71
CA PHE A 84 -1.97 9.85 4.94
C PHE A 84 -0.83 9.35 5.81
N ALA A 85 -0.63 9.96 7.00
CA ALA A 85 0.40 9.52 7.94
C ALA A 85 0.14 8.09 8.45
N VAL A 86 -1.13 7.74 8.74
CA VAL A 86 -1.50 6.39 9.19
C VAL A 86 -1.28 5.36 8.08
N LEU A 87 -1.78 5.63 6.87
CA LEU A 87 -1.54 4.77 5.70
C LEU A 87 -0.04 4.50 5.51
N ARG A 88 0.78 5.57 5.53
CA ARG A 88 2.22 5.45 5.39
C ARG A 88 2.83 4.59 6.50
N ALA A 89 2.49 4.86 7.75
CA ALA A 89 3.02 4.13 8.90
C ALA A 89 2.71 2.64 8.85
N TYR A 90 1.50 2.25 8.45
CA TYR A 90 1.12 0.83 8.34
C TYR A 90 1.88 0.13 7.22
N VAL A 91 2.06 0.78 6.06
CA VAL A 91 2.83 0.23 4.95
C VAL A 91 4.32 0.13 5.31
N GLU A 92 4.90 1.17 5.92
CA GLU A 92 6.29 1.16 6.41
C GLU A 92 6.51 0.04 7.42
N ALA A 93 5.63 -0.09 8.42
CA ALA A 93 5.71 -1.14 9.43
C ALA A 93 5.62 -2.55 8.81
N THR A 94 4.74 -2.73 7.82
CA THR A 94 4.61 -4.00 7.11
C THR A 94 5.89 -4.34 6.35
N LEU A 95 6.45 -3.39 5.60
CA LEU A 95 7.70 -3.60 4.86
C LEU A 95 8.87 -3.91 5.82
N GLY A 96 8.97 -3.17 6.93
CA GLY A 96 9.97 -3.42 7.97
C GLY A 96 9.83 -4.82 8.59
N SER A 97 8.61 -5.25 8.90
CA SER A 97 8.36 -6.60 9.41
C SER A 97 8.81 -7.69 8.44
N LEU A 98 8.58 -7.53 7.13
CA LEU A 98 9.05 -8.49 6.12
C LEU A 98 10.58 -8.54 6.06
N GLU A 99 11.25 -7.39 6.25
CA GLU A 99 12.70 -7.30 6.31
C GLU A 99 13.26 -7.98 7.57
N GLU A 100 12.63 -7.80 8.71
CA GLU A 100 12.97 -8.48 9.96
C GLU A 100 12.78 -10.00 9.87
N GLU A 101 11.67 -10.46 9.27
CA GLU A 101 11.43 -11.88 9.02
C GLU A 101 12.53 -12.49 8.14
N TYR A 102 12.89 -11.80 7.05
CA TYR A 102 13.97 -12.23 6.18
C TYR A 102 15.31 -12.29 6.91
N ALA A 103 15.64 -11.25 7.69
CA ALA A 103 16.88 -11.19 8.48
C ALA A 103 16.95 -12.31 9.54
N ALA A 104 15.80 -12.74 10.06
CA ALA A 104 15.68 -13.88 10.96
C ALA A 104 15.76 -15.25 10.24
N GLY A 105 15.99 -15.27 8.92
CA GLY A 105 16.04 -16.50 8.11
C GLY A 105 14.68 -17.13 7.85
N LYS A 106 13.58 -16.41 8.08
CA LYS A 106 12.22 -16.89 7.82
C LYS A 106 11.86 -16.70 6.35
N SER A 107 10.92 -17.51 5.89
CA SER A 107 10.32 -17.34 4.57
C SER A 107 9.38 -16.14 4.57
N VAL A 108 9.70 -15.12 3.79
CA VAL A 108 8.82 -13.97 3.55
C VAL A 108 7.70 -14.35 2.58
N PRO A 109 6.42 -14.01 2.82
CA PRO A 109 5.34 -14.24 1.85
C PRO A 109 5.54 -13.42 0.56
N ARG A 110 4.95 -13.85 -0.56
CA ARG A 110 4.98 -13.07 -1.83
C ARG A 110 3.86 -12.04 -1.91
N GLU A 111 2.78 -12.30 -1.19
CA GLU A 111 1.57 -11.50 -1.19
C GLU A 111 1.27 -11.15 0.26
N VAL A 112 1.03 -9.88 0.53
CA VAL A 112 0.75 -9.36 1.87
C VAL A 112 -0.41 -8.39 1.80
N THR A 113 -1.22 -8.35 2.85
CA THR A 113 -2.33 -7.41 2.96
C THR A 113 -2.09 -6.48 4.14
N VAL A 114 -2.28 -5.19 3.91
CA VAL A 114 -2.32 -4.16 4.94
C VAL A 114 -3.78 -3.75 5.11
N GLU A 115 -4.37 -4.13 6.23
CA GLU A 115 -5.74 -3.78 6.57
C GLU A 115 -5.77 -2.43 7.30
N LEU A 116 -6.67 -1.55 6.88
CA LEU A 116 -6.86 -0.22 7.45
C LEU A 116 -8.32 -0.03 7.89
N ASP A 117 -8.53 0.24 9.16
CA ASP A 117 -9.85 0.37 9.79
C ASP A 117 -10.02 1.73 10.53
N ASP A 118 -10.29 1.70 11.83
CA ASP A 118 -10.60 2.87 12.65
C ASP A 118 -9.41 3.80 12.85
N GLU A 119 -8.16 3.33 12.83
CA GLU A 119 -7.02 4.27 12.94
C GLU A 119 -6.84 5.14 11.70
N PHE A 120 -7.30 4.67 10.52
CA PHE A 120 -7.12 5.39 9.26
C PHE A 120 -7.98 6.65 9.19
N ALA A 121 -9.21 6.61 9.68
CA ALA A 121 -10.19 7.68 9.50
C ALA A 121 -11.27 7.73 10.57
#